data_AF-A0A7V4NGI6-F1
#
_entry.id   AF-A0A7V4NGI6-F1
#
_cell.length_a   1.000
_cell.length_b   1.000
_cell.length_c   1.000
_cell.angle_alpha   90.00
_cell.angle_beta   90.00
_cell.angle_gamma   90.00
#
_symmetry.space_group_name_H-M   'P 1'
#
loop_
_entity.id
_entity.type
_entity.pdbx_description
1 polymer ?
#
loop_
_entity_poly.entity_id
_entity_poly.type
_entity_poly.pdbx_seq_one_letter_code
_entity_poly.pdbx_strand_id
1 'polypeptide(L)'
;MRNHFKMFLTFSIGTWLRAMISFLYTPIISYFLVPEEFGKSAMFTMVLSILSTVVQLGTVQAFARFFYEHNERDRAKLTWACLLPIVSIGTIISVSLVWFEEVLSKAMFGQVYKGISFLIITSLYLSVFQSFNHQIVRMSKKGLTYSLIEVSNALGNVVGSIVYAALVGRTFYAIVYGTIV
;
A
#
# COMPACT_ATOMS: atom_id res chain seq x y z
N MET A 1 -1.94 -10.05 33.14
CA MET A 1 -3.17 -9.74 32.36
C MET A 1 -3.32 -8.26 31.98
N ARG A 2 -3.21 -7.29 32.91
CA ARG A 2 -3.44 -5.85 32.62
C ARG A 2 -2.60 -5.26 31.47
N ASN A 3 -1.36 -5.74 31.28
CA ASN A 3 -0.46 -5.23 30.24
C ASN A 3 -0.79 -5.75 28.83
N HIS A 4 -1.28 -6.98 28.68
CA HIS A 4 -1.68 -7.55 27.39
C HIS A 4 -2.96 -6.89 26.86
N PHE A 5 -3.91 -6.59 27.76
CA PHE A 5 -5.13 -5.87 27.41
C PHE A 5 -4.84 -4.44 26.94
N LYS A 6 -3.95 -3.72 27.64
CA LYS A 6 -3.51 -2.38 27.21
C LYS A 6 -2.80 -2.42 25.85
N MET A 7 -1.96 -3.43 25.61
CA MET A 7 -1.29 -3.61 24.33
C MET A 7 -2.29 -3.91 23.21
N PHE A 8 -3.25 -4.81 23.43
CA PHE A 8 -4.34 -5.10 22.49
C PHE A 8 -5.13 -3.84 22.14
N LEU A 9 -5.59 -3.08 23.14
CA LEU A 9 -6.31 -1.82 22.92
C LEU A 9 -5.47 -0.81 22.12
N THR A 10 -4.17 -0.73 22.40
CA THR A 10 -3.29 0.21 21.69
C THR A 10 -3.20 -0.14 20.20
N PHE A 11 -3.10 -1.43 19.85
CA PHE A 11 -3.11 -1.88 18.45
C PHE A 11 -4.49 -1.66 17.80
N SER A 12 -5.57 -2.00 18.50
CA SER A 12 -6.93 -1.87 17.97
C SER A 12 -7.32 -0.42 17.69
N ILE A 13 -6.91 0.52 18.54
CA ILE A 13 -7.19 1.96 18.38
C ILE A 13 -6.69 2.46 17.02
N GLY A 14 -5.46 2.10 16.60
CA GLY A 14 -4.93 2.49 15.31
C GLY A 14 -5.77 1.99 14.14
N THR A 15 -6.15 0.72 14.17
CA THR A 15 -6.99 0.11 13.14
C THR A 15 -8.38 0.76 13.06
N TRP A 16 -9.02 1.01 14.21
CA TRP A 16 -10.33 1.66 14.25
C TRP A 16 -10.29 3.11 13.78
N LEU A 17 -9.28 3.88 14.20
CA LEU A 17 -9.09 5.25 13.70
C LEU A 17 -8.87 5.28 12.20
N ARG A 18 -8.01 4.41 11.66
CA ARG A 18 -7.83 4.28 10.21
C ARG A 18 -9.14 3.97 9.50
N ALA A 19 -9.92 3.02 10.02
CA ALA A 19 -11.22 2.66 9.43
C ALA A 19 -12.19 3.85 9.42
N MET A 20 -12.27 4.62 10.51
CA MET A 20 -13.08 5.84 10.58
C MET A 20 -12.62 6.90 9.57
N ILE A 21 -11.32 7.11 9.43
CA ILE A 21 -10.75 8.04 8.44
C ILE A 21 -11.11 7.60 7.02
N SER A 22 -10.93 6.32 6.68
CA SER A 22 -11.30 5.78 5.37
C SER A 22 -12.81 5.89 5.08
N PHE A 23 -13.65 5.68 6.10
CA PHE A 23 -15.10 5.83 5.96
C PHE A 23 -15.52 7.26 5.65
N LEU A 24 -14.91 8.26 6.29
CA LEU A 24 -15.16 9.67 5.99
C LEU A 24 -14.54 10.12 4.66
N TYR A 25 -13.42 9.50 4.27
CA TYR A 25 -12.75 9.80 3.02
C TYR A 25 -13.59 9.43 1.79
N THR A 26 -14.26 8.28 1.81
CA THR A 26 -15.08 7.80 0.68
C THR A 26 -16.12 8.83 0.19
N PRO A 27 -17.02 9.39 1.02
CA PRO A 27 -17.99 10.37 0.55
C PRO A 27 -17.34 11.68 0.10
N ILE A 28 -16.22 12.09 0.72
CA ILE A 28 -15.47 13.29 0.31
C ILE A 28 -14.94 13.10 -1.10
N ILE A 29 -14.19 12.02 -1.35
CA ILE A 29 -13.55 11.81 -2.64
C ILE A 29 -14.59 11.56 -3.75
N SER A 30 -15.70 10.88 -3.45
CA SER A 30 -16.82 10.69 -4.39
C SER A 30 -17.55 11.98 -4.74
N TYR A 31 -17.52 13.00 -3.89
CA TYR A 31 -18.04 14.34 -4.23
C TYR A 31 -17.07 15.11 -5.14
N PHE A 32 -15.75 14.95 -4.94
CA PHE A 32 -14.74 15.66 -5.72
C PHE A 32 -14.51 15.08 -7.13
N LEU A 33 -14.60 13.76 -7.32
CA LEU A 33 -14.35 13.12 -8.62
C LEU A 33 -15.62 12.72 -9.36
N VAL A 34 -15.56 12.84 -10.68
CA VAL A 34 -16.59 12.29 -11.59
C VAL A 34 -16.57 10.76 -11.50
N PRO A 35 -17.71 10.06 -11.57
CA PRO A 35 -17.78 8.59 -11.45
C PRO A 35 -16.84 7.83 -12.39
N GLU A 36 -16.60 8.37 -13.59
CA GLU A 36 -15.67 7.81 -14.58
C GLU A 36 -14.23 7.78 -14.05
N GLU A 37 -13.74 8.89 -13.51
CA GLU A 37 -12.39 9.01 -12.96
C GLU A 37 -12.23 8.19 -11.66
N PHE A 38 -13.29 8.13 -10.85
CA PHE A 38 -13.33 7.24 -9.69
C PHE A 38 -13.22 5.76 -10.10
N GLY A 39 -13.93 5.34 -11.15
CA GLY A 39 -13.84 3.99 -11.70
C GLY A 39 -12.43 3.63 -12.17
N LYS A 40 -11.74 4.56 -12.85
CA LYS A 40 -10.34 4.39 -13.27
C LYS A 40 -9.42 4.18 -12.06
N SER A 41 -9.58 4.99 -11.01
CA SER A 41 -8.78 4.85 -9.78
C SER A 41 -9.03 3.51 -9.07
N ALA A 42 -10.27 3.01 -9.08
CA ALA A 42 -10.62 1.73 -8.52
C ALA A 42 -9.97 0.57 -9.31
N MET A 43 -9.97 0.64 -10.64
CA MET A 43 -9.28 -0.33 -11.50
C MET A 43 -7.76 -0.34 -11.25
N PHE A 44 -7.15 0.84 -11.11
CA PHE A 44 -5.74 0.96 -10.75
C PHE A 44 -5.43 0.26 -9.41
N THR A 45 -6.23 0.57 -8.38
CA THR A 45 -6.05 0.01 -7.03
C THR A 45 -6.25 -1.51 -7.03
N MET A 46 -7.21 -2.03 -7.80
CA MET A 46 -7.45 -3.47 -7.95
C MET A 46 -6.24 -4.16 -8.56
N VAL A 47 -5.73 -3.67 -9.70
CA VAL A 47 -4.55 -4.25 -10.36
C VAL A 47 -3.34 -4.20 -9.44
N LEU A 48 -3.09 -3.06 -8.77
CA LEU A 48 -1.99 -2.93 -7.82
C LEU A 48 -2.10 -3.95 -6.67
N SER A 49 -3.31 -4.22 -6.18
CA SER A 49 -3.58 -5.17 -5.09
C SER A 49 -3.31 -6.61 -5.52
N ILE A 50 -3.74 -6.98 -6.73
CA ILE A 50 -3.45 -8.31 -7.33
C ILE A 50 -1.93 -8.47 -7.51
N LEU A 51 -1.28 -7.49 -8.15
CA LEU A 51 0.17 -7.53 -8.37
C LEU A 51 0.95 -7.59 -7.07
N SER A 52 0.58 -6.79 -6.06
CA SER A 52 1.23 -6.81 -4.75
C SER A 52 1.10 -8.18 -4.07
N THR A 53 -0.07 -8.81 -4.17
CA THR A 53 -0.31 -10.16 -3.61
C THR A 53 0.57 -11.20 -4.31
N VAL A 54 0.64 -11.16 -5.64
CA VAL A 54 1.47 -12.06 -6.44
C VAL A 54 2.96 -11.84 -6.15
N VAL A 55 3.41 -10.59 -6.07
CA VAL A 55 4.83 -10.26 -5.81
C VAL A 55 5.27 -10.70 -4.41
N GLN A 56 4.39 -10.55 -3.42
CA GLN A 56 4.73 -10.91 -2.04
C GLN A 56 4.74 -12.42 -1.79
N LEU A 57 4.04 -13.25 -2.58
CA LEU A 57 3.94 -14.72 -2.44
C LEU A 57 3.83 -15.24 -0.99
N GLY A 58 3.19 -14.48 -0.09
CA GLY A 58 3.12 -14.83 1.34
C GLY A 58 4.46 -14.74 2.09
N THR A 59 5.55 -14.29 1.47
CA THR A 59 6.86 -14.11 2.10
C THR A 59 6.80 -13.13 3.28
N VAL A 60 5.97 -12.09 3.24
CA VAL A 60 5.74 -11.18 4.39
C VAL A 60 5.11 -11.93 5.58
N GLN A 61 4.27 -12.93 5.31
CA GLN A 61 3.65 -13.77 6.34
C GLN A 61 4.64 -14.82 6.85
N ALA A 62 5.49 -15.36 5.99
CA ALA A 62 6.61 -16.24 6.37
C ALA A 62 7.62 -15.50 7.25
N PHE A 63 7.98 -14.27 6.89
CA PHE A 63 8.80 -13.38 7.73
C PHE A 63 8.21 -13.25 9.14
N ALA A 64 6.88 -13.15 9.22
CA ALA A 64 6.17 -13.07 10.49
C ALA A 64 6.33 -14.29 11.40
N ARG A 65 6.55 -15.45 10.81
CA ARG A 65 6.77 -16.69 11.54
C ARG A 65 8.19 -16.74 12.09
N PHE A 66 9.18 -16.46 11.26
CA PHE A 66 10.60 -16.62 11.59
C PHE A 66 11.20 -15.47 12.41
N PHE A 67 10.54 -14.31 12.49
CA PHE A 67 11.05 -13.14 13.20
C PHE A 67 11.29 -13.36 14.70
N TYR A 68 10.43 -14.15 15.37
CA TYR A 68 10.53 -14.41 16.81
C TYR A 68 11.53 -15.52 17.13
N GLU A 69 11.92 -16.34 16.15
CA GLU A 69 12.89 -17.42 16.30
C GLU A 69 14.34 -16.92 16.20
N HIS A 70 14.57 -15.77 15.55
CA HIS A 70 15.90 -15.19 15.34
C HIS A 70 16.22 -14.05 16.34
N ASN A 71 17.46 -14.06 16.83
CA ASN A 71 18.02 -13.00 17.67
C ASN A 71 18.15 -11.66 16.90
N GLU A 72 18.23 -10.54 17.62
CA GLU A 72 18.24 -9.19 17.01
C GLU A 72 19.31 -9.00 15.93
N ARG A 73 20.48 -9.64 16.06
CA ARG A 73 21.58 -9.59 15.07
C ARG A 73 21.24 -10.31 13.76
N ASP A 74 20.39 -11.34 13.81
CA ASP A 74 20.02 -12.15 12.64
C ASP A 74 18.72 -11.65 11.98
N ARG A 75 17.95 -10.79 12.64
CA ARG A 75 16.74 -10.17 12.06
C ARG A 75 17.03 -9.31 10.84
N ALA A 76 18.18 -8.63 10.82
CA ALA A 76 18.62 -7.88 9.64
C ALA A 76 18.85 -8.82 8.44
N LYS A 77 19.53 -9.95 8.66
CA LYS A 77 19.75 -10.97 7.62
C LYS A 77 18.45 -11.60 7.14
N LEU A 78 17.52 -11.91 8.05
CA LEU A 78 16.20 -12.42 7.71
C LEU A 78 15.40 -11.45 6.84
N THR A 79 15.45 -10.15 7.17
CA THR A 79 14.76 -9.10 6.39
C THR A 79 15.29 -9.06 4.96
N TRP A 80 16.62 -9.07 4.78
CA TRP A 80 17.23 -9.11 3.44
C TRP A 80 16.91 -10.40 2.69
N ALA A 81 16.95 -11.55 3.37
CA ALA A 81 16.62 -12.85 2.78
C ALA A 81 15.16 -12.93 2.30
N CYS A 82 14.22 -12.26 2.98
CA CYS A 82 12.83 -12.18 2.55
C CYS A 82 12.59 -11.08 1.51
N LEU A 83 13.31 -9.97 1.56
CA LEU A 83 13.12 -8.85 0.64
C LEU A 83 13.67 -9.16 -0.76
N LEU A 84 14.79 -9.88 -0.86
CA LEU A 84 15.44 -10.24 -2.12
C LEU A 84 14.51 -11.02 -3.08
N PRO A 85 13.82 -12.11 -2.68
CA PRO A 85 12.91 -12.83 -3.57
C PRO A 85 11.69 -11.99 -3.98
N ILE A 86 11.18 -11.14 -3.11
CA ILE A 86 10.04 -10.27 -3.45
C ILE A 86 10.47 -9.21 -4.48
N VAL A 87 11.64 -8.60 -4.29
CA VAL A 87 12.18 -7.61 -5.23
C VAL A 87 12.52 -8.27 -6.56
N SER A 88 13.06 -9.50 -6.58
CA SER A 88 13.36 -10.20 -7.83
C SER A 88 12.09 -10.53 -8.61
N ILE A 89 11.06 -11.07 -7.96
CA ILE A 89 9.74 -11.32 -8.58
C ILE A 89 9.10 -10.01 -9.04
N GLY A 90 9.13 -8.98 -8.20
CA GLY A 90 8.63 -7.64 -8.54
C GLY A 90 9.32 -7.05 -9.77
N THR A 91 10.62 -7.29 -9.92
CA THR A 91 11.39 -6.83 -11.09
C THR A 91 11.00 -7.60 -12.35
N ILE A 92 10.84 -8.93 -12.27
CA ILE A 92 10.38 -9.74 -13.41
C ILE A 92 8.99 -9.28 -13.88
N ILE A 93 8.07 -9.06 -12.93
CA ILE A 93 6.72 -8.57 -13.23
C ILE A 93 6.80 -7.16 -13.82
N SER A 94 7.64 -6.28 -13.29
CA SER A 94 7.80 -4.91 -13.78
C SER A 94 8.26 -4.88 -15.24
N VAL A 95 9.22 -5.74 -15.62
CA VAL A 95 9.67 -5.87 -17.01
C VAL A 95 8.52 -6.29 -17.92
N SER A 96 7.72 -7.28 -17.49
CA SER A 96 6.52 -7.70 -18.23
C SER A 96 5.50 -6.57 -18.39
N LEU A 97 5.26 -5.77 -17.35
CA LEU A 97 4.31 -4.65 -17.40
C LEU A 97 4.73 -3.54 -18.37
N VAL A 98 6.03 -3.29 -18.55
CA VAL A 98 6.52 -2.34 -19.56
C VAL A 98 6.25 -2.88 -20.96
N TRP A 99 6.44 -4.18 -21.18
CA TRP A 99 6.25 -4.76 -22.50
C TRP A 99 4.77 -4.83 -22.93
N PHE A 100 3.86 -4.98 -21.96
CA PHE A 100 2.41 -5.05 -22.18
C PHE A 100 1.64 -3.76 -21.81
N GLU A 101 2.31 -2.60 -21.77
CA GLU A 101 1.71 -1.33 -21.32
C GLU A 101 0.42 -0.97 -22.07
N GLU A 102 0.43 -1.05 -23.40
CA GLU A 102 -0.73 -0.67 -24.22
C GLU A 102 -1.94 -1.58 -23.98
N VAL A 103 -1.69 -2.88 -23.85
CA VAL A 103 -2.72 -3.89 -23.57
C VAL A 103 -3.31 -3.65 -22.17
N LEU A 104 -2.44 -3.42 -21.18
CA LEU A 104 -2.85 -3.17 -19.80
C LEU A 104 -3.66 -1.87 -19.69
N SER A 105 -3.19 -0.78 -20.29
CA SER A 105 -3.91 0.50 -20.27
C SER A 105 -5.27 0.39 -20.95
N LYS A 106 -5.34 -0.27 -22.11
CA LYS A 106 -6.61 -0.45 -22.82
C LYS A 106 -7.58 -1.34 -22.04
N ALA A 107 -7.08 -2.39 -21.38
CA ALA A 107 -7.90 -3.25 -20.54
C ALA A 107 -8.44 -2.53 -19.29
N MET A 108 -7.63 -1.69 -18.66
CA MET A 108 -7.99 -0.99 -17.42
C MET A 108 -8.87 0.24 -17.64
N PHE A 109 -8.59 1.02 -18.69
CA PHE A 109 -9.16 2.36 -18.87
C PHE A 109 -9.90 2.53 -20.20
N GLY A 110 -9.92 1.53 -21.08
CA GLY A 110 -10.51 1.61 -22.43
C GLY A 110 -9.77 2.52 -23.41
N GLN A 111 -8.74 3.23 -22.96
CA GLN A 111 -7.92 4.19 -23.70
C GLN A 111 -6.44 3.93 -23.41
N VAL A 112 -5.57 4.32 -24.34
CA VAL A 112 -4.12 4.21 -24.16
C VAL A 112 -3.61 5.45 -23.45
N TYR A 113 -3.18 5.28 -22.21
CA TYR A 113 -2.52 6.29 -21.39
C TYR A 113 -1.05 5.90 -21.27
N LYS A 114 -0.18 6.72 -21.84
CA LYS A 114 1.27 6.52 -21.75
C LYS A 114 1.76 6.83 -20.33
N GLY A 115 2.68 6.02 -19.82
CA GLY A 115 3.29 6.18 -18.50
C GLY A 115 2.55 5.49 -17.35
N ILE A 116 1.46 4.76 -17.62
CA ILE A 116 0.72 4.04 -16.58
C ILE A 116 1.54 2.90 -16.00
N SER A 117 2.26 2.15 -16.83
CA SER A 117 3.11 1.07 -16.35
C SER A 117 4.17 1.58 -15.36
N PHE A 118 4.75 2.76 -15.60
CA PHE A 118 5.70 3.37 -14.68
C PHE A 118 5.06 3.73 -13.32
N LEU A 119 3.83 4.25 -13.32
CA LEU A 119 3.08 4.53 -12.09
C LEU A 119 2.76 3.26 -11.31
N ILE A 120 2.32 2.20 -11.99
CA ILE A 120 2.04 0.90 -11.35
C ILE A 120 3.32 0.34 -10.74
N ILE A 121 4.43 0.34 -11.48
CA ILE A 121 5.72 -0.16 -11.01
C ILE A 121 6.19 0.60 -9.76
N THR A 122 6.16 1.93 -9.81
CA THR A 122 6.56 2.77 -8.68
C THR A 122 5.68 2.49 -7.45
N SER A 123 4.36 2.42 -7.65
CA SER A 123 3.40 2.12 -6.58
C SER A 123 3.59 0.71 -6.01
N LEU A 124 3.95 -0.25 -6.85
CA LEU A 124 4.18 -1.65 -6.47
C LEU A 124 5.39 -1.78 -5.54
N TYR A 125 6.52 -1.16 -5.90
CA TYR A 125 7.70 -1.18 -5.03
C TYR A 125 7.43 -0.49 -3.71
N LEU A 126 6.77 0.68 -3.74
CA LEU A 126 6.42 1.40 -2.52
C LEU A 126 5.51 0.57 -1.60
N SER A 127 4.50 -0.09 -2.18
CA SER A 127 3.60 -1.01 -1.48
C SER A 127 4.34 -2.17 -0.81
N VAL A 128 5.35 -2.75 -1.48
CA VAL A 128 6.21 -3.80 -0.88
C VAL A 128 6.97 -3.26 0.33
N PHE A 129 7.63 -2.10 0.21
CA PHE A 129 8.37 -1.49 1.32
C PHE A 129 7.47 -1.13 2.50
N GLN A 130 6.31 -0.53 2.23
CA GLN A 130 5.32 -0.21 3.25
C GLN A 130 4.84 -1.48 3.96
N SER A 131 4.55 -2.56 3.22
CA SER A 131 4.11 -3.84 3.78
C SER A 131 5.15 -4.44 4.74
N PHE A 132 6.44 -4.40 4.39
CA PHE A 132 7.51 -4.86 5.27
C PHE A 132 7.66 -4.01 6.52
N ASN A 133 7.70 -2.68 6.37
CA ASN A 133 7.82 -1.76 7.50
C ASN A 133 6.68 -1.97 8.49
N HIS A 134 5.46 -2.10 7.97
CA HIS A 134 4.28 -2.33 8.78
C HIS A 134 4.37 -3.63 9.57
N GLN A 135 4.86 -4.69 8.92
CA GLN A 135 5.04 -5.98 9.54
C GLN A 135 6.12 -5.94 10.63
N ILE A 136 7.27 -5.33 10.38
CA ILE A 136 8.35 -5.20 11.37
C ILE A 136 7.87 -4.44 12.62
N VAL A 137 7.14 -3.34 12.45
CA VAL A 137 6.63 -2.53 13.56
C VAL A 137 5.60 -3.30 14.38
N ARG A 138 4.68 -4.02 13.70
CA ARG A 138 3.69 -4.88 14.35
C ARG A 138 4.36 -5.96 15.21
N MET A 139 5.41 -6.58 14.68
CA MET A 139 6.14 -7.66 15.35
C MET A 139 7.07 -7.19 16.47
N SER A 140 7.51 -5.94 16.41
CA SER A 140 8.29 -5.31 17.49
C SER A 140 7.45 -5.02 18.75
N LYS A 141 6.15 -5.38 18.76
CA LYS A 141 5.19 -5.19 19.87
C LYS A 141 5.03 -3.73 20.32
N LYS A 142 5.46 -2.76 19.49
CA LYS A 142 5.30 -1.32 19.73
C LYS A 142 3.91 -0.87 19.25
N GLY A 143 2.87 -1.24 19.99
CA GLY A 143 1.48 -0.96 19.62
C GLY A 143 1.19 0.52 19.35
N LEU A 144 1.83 1.43 20.08
CA LEU A 144 1.65 2.87 19.87
C LEU A 144 2.25 3.33 18.54
N THR A 145 3.46 2.87 18.23
CA THR A 145 4.15 3.19 16.95
C THR A 145 3.38 2.61 15.76
N TYR A 146 2.86 1.38 15.89
CA TYR A 146 2.02 0.77 14.86
C TYR A 146 0.79 1.64 14.58
N SER A 147 0.07 2.03 15.63
CA SER A 147 -1.14 2.82 15.51
C SER A 147 -0.89 4.22 14.98
N LEU A 148 0.24 4.84 15.33
CA LEU A 148 0.66 6.11 14.73
C LEU A 148 0.94 5.96 13.23
N ILE A 149 1.60 4.87 12.80
CA ILE A 149 1.85 4.62 11.36
C ILE A 149 0.53 4.40 10.61
N GLU A 150 -0.41 3.62 11.15
CA GLU A 150 -1.73 3.42 10.54
C GLU A 150 -2.47 4.74 10.33
N VAL A 151 -2.50 5.59 11.36
CA VAL A 151 -3.20 6.87 11.31
C VAL A 151 -2.49 7.85 10.38
N SER A 152 -1.16 7.92 10.43
CA SER A 152 -0.36 8.77 9.54
C SER A 152 -0.51 8.38 8.07
N ASN A 153 -0.47 7.09 7.75
CA ASN A 153 -0.69 6.62 6.37
C ASN A 153 -2.12 6.92 5.91
N ALA A 154 -3.13 6.74 6.78
CA ALA A 154 -4.51 7.08 6.46
C ALA A 154 -4.69 8.58 6.20
N LEU A 155 -4.14 9.43 7.06
CA LEU A 155 -4.18 10.88 6.90
C LEU A 155 -3.38 11.34 5.67
N GLY A 156 -2.19 10.78 5.45
CA GLY A 156 -1.35 11.06 4.28
C GLY A 156 -2.10 10.76 2.99
N ASN A 157 -2.78 9.62 2.93
CA ASN A 157 -3.60 9.24 1.78
C ASN A 157 -4.75 10.22 1.53
N VAL A 158 -5.49 10.58 2.58
CA VAL A 158 -6.64 11.49 2.47
C VAL A 158 -6.19 12.90 2.07
N VAL A 159 -5.20 13.44 2.79
CA VAL A 159 -4.69 14.79 2.56
C VAL A 159 -4.03 14.87 1.18
N GLY A 160 -3.18 13.91 0.84
CA GLY A 160 -2.52 13.82 -0.46
C GLY A 160 -3.54 13.78 -1.60
N SER A 161 -4.55 12.91 -1.49
CA SER A 161 -5.58 12.80 -2.52
C SER A 161 -6.41 14.08 -2.68
N ILE A 162 -6.80 14.73 -1.57
CA ILE A 162 -7.58 15.97 -1.59
C ILE A 162 -6.74 17.14 -2.13
N VAL A 163 -5.50 17.28 -1.68
CA VAL A 163 -4.59 18.36 -2.13
C VAL A 163 -4.29 18.20 -3.62
N TYR A 164 -4.03 17.00 -4.10
CA TYR A 164 -3.83 16.76 -5.53
C TYR A 164 -5.10 17.01 -6.34
N ALA A 165 -6.27 16.58 -5.85
CA ALA A 165 -7.54 16.83 -6.51
C ALA A 165 -7.86 18.33 -6.60
N ALA A 166 -7.44 19.12 -5.61
CA ALA A 166 -7.63 20.56 -5.57
C ALA A 166 -6.61 21.35 -6.44
N LEU A 167 -5.35 20.92 -6.53
CA LEU A 167 -4.28 21.65 -7.21
C LEU A 167 -4.07 21.29 -8.69
N VAL A 168 -4.20 20.01 -9.05
CA VAL A 168 -3.84 19.52 -10.40
C VAL A 168 -5.08 19.23 -11.26
N GLY A 169 -6.17 18.81 -10.62
CA GLY A 169 -7.46 18.54 -11.27
C GLY A 169 -8.13 17.28 -10.72
N ARG A 170 -9.43 17.16 -10.98
CA ARG A 170 -10.31 16.06 -10.52
C ARG A 170 -10.15 14.78 -11.36
N THR A 171 -8.92 14.38 -11.63
CA THR A 171 -8.60 13.18 -12.42
C THR A 171 -8.16 12.03 -11.53
N PHE A 172 -8.19 10.81 -12.06
CA PHE A 172 -7.84 9.58 -11.35
C PHE A 172 -6.42 9.61 -10.74
N TYR A 173 -5.51 10.40 -11.31
CA TYR A 173 -4.16 10.61 -10.80
C TYR A 173 -4.14 11.14 -9.36
N ALA A 174 -5.14 11.91 -8.93
CA ALA A 174 -5.19 12.44 -7.58
C ALA A 174 -5.22 11.33 -6.52
N ILE A 175 -6.00 10.27 -6.75
CA ILE A 175 -6.08 9.12 -5.86
C ILE A 175 -4.79 8.28 -5.93
N VAL A 176 -4.21 8.13 -7.12
CA VAL A 176 -2.97 7.37 -7.33
C VAL A 176 -1.82 8.03 -6.57
N TYR A 177 -1.62 9.34 -6.72
CA TYR A 177 -0.57 10.06 -6.02
C TYR A 177 -0.83 10.15 -4.52
N GLY A 178 -2.07 10.30 -4.08
CA GLY A 178 -2.39 10.23 -2.65
C GLY A 178 -2.04 8.87 -2.03
N THR A 179 -2.08 7.78 -2.79
CA THR A 179 -1.67 6.45 -2.30
C THR A 179 -0.15 6.27 -2.21
N ILE A 180 0.60 7.13 -2.89
CA ILE A 180 2.07 7.14 -2.89
C ILE A 180 2.62 7.97 -1.71
N VAL A 181 1.83 8.89 -1.14
CA VAL A 181 2.19 9.74 0.01
C VAL A 181 2.00 8.98 1.33
#